data_AF-A0A849ETY0-F1
#
_entry.id   AF-A0A849ETY0-F1
#
_cell.length_a   1.000
_cell.length_b   1.000
_cell.length_c   1.000
_cell.angle_alpha   90.00
_cell.angle_beta   90.00
_cell.angle_gamma   90.00
#
_symmetry.space_group_name_H-M   'P 1'
#
loop_
_entity.id
_entity.type
_entity.pdbx_description
1 polymer ?
#
loop_
_entity_poly.entity_id
_entity_poly.type
_entity_poly.pdbx_seq_one_letter_code
_entity_poly.pdbx_strand_id
1 'polypeptide(L)'
;MDHFIDAPYQTTAKIQDSSNCSDSGTNNITVEWPGGELPSDPCTIQDAFGTMEFNNCLETNGLLMNGTMAFEYGGGLCQPTQMLLILSDFYIQNDDDSIEMPSLDMNFENMIWSGGEPTSGHATLNGQMVVTQSSYESAMAFDSMVETFSYDNTYGRSTYEISGNITGPCLNGWVILNTIEPVVTQGQSDCPTTGELSFTGADGVTMNITFASNGHVFLDDEDLGLCTDINASCPIN
;
A
#
# COMPACT_ATOMS: atom_id res chain seq x y z
N MET A 1 34.43 -10.19 -38.51
CA MET A 1 35.10 -9.17 -37.68
C MET A 1 33.96 -8.45 -37.03
N ASP A 2 33.48 -9.03 -35.93
CA ASP A 2 32.23 -8.63 -35.29
C ASP A 2 32.49 -7.37 -34.48
N HIS A 3 31.83 -6.28 -34.88
CA HIS A 3 31.77 -5.07 -34.09
C HIS A 3 30.83 -5.32 -32.91
N PHE A 4 31.40 -5.77 -31.79
CA PHE A 4 30.77 -5.54 -30.49
C PHE A 4 30.81 -4.03 -30.25
N ILE A 5 29.64 -3.39 -30.39
CA ILE A 5 29.42 -2.05 -29.86
C ILE A 5 29.27 -2.27 -28.36
N ASP A 6 30.34 -2.05 -27.60
CA ASP A 6 30.24 -1.93 -26.14
C ASP A 6 29.18 -0.88 -25.85
N ALA A 7 28.08 -1.30 -25.21
CA ALA A 7 27.09 -0.36 -24.70
C ALA A 7 27.83 0.63 -23.78
N PRO A 8 27.58 1.95 -23.89
CA PRO A 8 28.27 2.91 -23.05
C PRO A 8 28.01 2.58 -21.59
N TYR A 9 29.09 2.49 -20.79
CA TYR A 9 29.01 2.38 -19.33
C TYR A 9 28.05 3.46 -18.82
N GLN A 10 26.85 3.07 -18.40
CA GLN A 10 25.98 4.01 -17.68
C GLN A 10 26.61 4.23 -16.32
N THR A 11 26.99 5.47 -16.04
CA THR A 11 27.41 5.86 -14.70
C THR A 11 26.18 5.79 -13.78
N THR A 12 26.37 5.33 -12.54
CA THR A 12 25.36 5.42 -11.50
C THR A 12 25.65 6.66 -10.66
N ALA A 13 24.66 7.53 -10.54
CA ALA A 13 24.71 8.68 -9.66
C ALA A 13 24.16 8.29 -8.28
N LYS A 14 24.64 8.96 -7.23
CA LYS A 14 24.27 8.64 -5.85
C LYS A 14 24.15 9.90 -5.00
N ILE A 15 23.08 10.00 -4.24
CA ILE A 15 22.94 10.89 -3.09
C ILE A 15 22.88 10.03 -1.84
N GLN A 16 23.61 10.44 -0.81
CA GLN A 16 23.48 9.92 0.53
C GLN A 16 23.38 11.10 1.48
N ASP A 17 22.31 11.11 2.29
CA ASP A 17 22.04 12.16 3.26
C ASP A 17 21.67 11.55 4.61
N SER A 18 21.95 12.29 5.67
CA SER A 18 21.64 11.93 7.05
C SER A 18 21.17 13.19 7.76
N SER A 19 19.92 13.17 8.21
CA SER A 19 19.28 14.31 8.84
C SER A 19 18.66 13.94 10.19
N ASN A 20 18.63 14.89 11.11
CA ASN A 20 17.83 14.76 12.33
C ASN A 20 16.35 14.94 11.97
N CYS A 21 15.48 14.17 12.62
CA CYS A 21 14.04 14.42 12.55
C CYS A 21 13.68 15.63 13.40
N SER A 22 12.49 16.19 13.20
CA SER A 22 12.16 17.52 13.75
C SER A 22 12.27 17.61 15.26
N ASP A 23 11.95 16.53 15.99
CA ASP A 23 12.05 16.47 17.45
C ASP A 23 13.22 15.60 17.94
N SER A 24 13.31 14.35 17.50
CA SER A 24 14.40 13.44 17.91
C SER A 24 14.63 12.29 16.93
N GLY A 25 15.75 11.59 17.06
CA GLY A 25 16.11 10.51 16.14
C GLY A 25 16.72 11.00 14.83
N THR A 26 16.93 10.08 13.90
CA THR A 26 17.59 10.38 12.61
C THR A 26 16.94 9.61 11.47
N ASN A 27 17.07 10.17 10.26
CA ASN A 27 16.74 9.54 9.00
C ASN A 27 17.99 9.50 8.11
N ASN A 28 18.34 8.32 7.60
CA ASN A 28 19.39 8.14 6.61
C ASN A 28 18.77 7.75 5.27
N ILE A 29 19.04 8.53 4.24
CA ILE A 29 18.53 8.28 2.88
C ILE A 29 19.70 8.01 1.96
N THR A 30 19.59 6.94 1.18
CA THR A 30 20.44 6.70 0.01
C THR A 30 19.55 6.60 -1.21
N VAL A 31 19.85 7.38 -2.24
CA VAL A 31 19.16 7.35 -3.54
C VAL A 31 20.20 7.20 -4.64
N GLU A 32 19.98 6.24 -5.52
CA GLU A 32 20.82 5.94 -6.68
C GLU A 32 19.96 5.95 -7.94
N TRP A 33 20.54 6.37 -9.06
CA TRP A 33 19.86 6.33 -10.36
C TRP A 33 20.86 6.17 -11.51
N PRO A 34 20.44 5.60 -12.65
CA PRO A 34 21.25 5.60 -13.87
C PRO A 34 21.43 7.05 -14.36
N GLY A 35 22.66 7.58 -14.33
CA GLY A 35 22.89 8.97 -14.71
C GLY A 35 24.24 9.57 -14.28
N GLY A 36 24.37 10.86 -14.55
CA GLY A 36 25.56 11.65 -14.22
C GLY A 36 25.36 12.51 -12.98
N GLU A 37 25.58 13.82 -13.12
CA GLU A 37 25.39 14.76 -12.01
C GLU A 37 23.91 14.89 -11.61
N LEU A 38 23.67 15.35 -10.38
CA LEU A 38 22.33 15.67 -9.87
C LEU A 38 21.65 16.70 -10.78
N PRO A 39 20.49 16.37 -11.39
CA PRO A 39 19.78 17.35 -12.20
C PRO A 39 19.26 18.52 -11.37
N SER A 40 19.07 19.67 -12.01
CA SER A 40 18.44 20.85 -11.38
C SER A 40 16.98 20.62 -11.02
N ASP A 41 16.32 19.68 -11.70
CA ASP A 41 14.96 19.25 -11.43
C ASP A 41 14.98 17.75 -11.06
N PRO A 42 14.75 17.39 -9.78
CA PRO A 42 14.71 16.00 -9.34
C PRO A 42 13.67 15.14 -10.07
N CYS A 43 12.60 15.73 -10.61
CA CYS A 43 11.57 14.97 -11.34
C CYS A 43 12.06 14.42 -12.68
N THR A 44 13.22 14.87 -13.16
CA THR A 44 13.87 14.31 -14.35
C THR A 44 14.66 13.04 -14.07
N ILE A 45 14.95 12.73 -12.80
CA ILE A 45 15.56 11.46 -12.40
C ILE A 45 14.61 10.33 -12.82
N GLN A 46 15.16 9.34 -13.52
CA GLN A 46 14.47 8.13 -13.94
C GLN A 46 15.04 6.94 -13.19
N ASP A 47 14.20 5.94 -12.98
CA ASP A 47 14.59 4.61 -12.51
C ASP A 47 15.40 4.65 -11.21
N ALA A 48 14.96 5.51 -10.27
CA ALA A 48 15.64 5.70 -8.99
C ALA A 48 15.37 4.54 -8.05
N PHE A 49 16.39 4.14 -7.29
CA PHE A 49 16.29 3.12 -6.26
C PHE A 49 17.11 3.50 -5.04
N GLY A 50 16.82 2.90 -3.89
CA GLY A 50 17.50 3.29 -2.68
C GLY A 50 16.92 2.72 -1.41
N THR A 51 17.35 3.31 -0.30
CA THR A 51 16.94 2.93 1.05
C THR A 51 16.75 4.16 1.91
N MET A 52 15.73 4.13 2.75
CA MET A 52 15.52 5.07 3.85
C MET A 52 15.55 4.28 5.16
N GLU A 53 16.36 4.72 6.11
CA GLU A 53 16.49 4.10 7.42
C GLU A 53 16.11 5.13 8.50
N PHE A 54 15.07 4.81 9.26
CA PHE A 54 14.57 5.64 10.34
C PHE A 54 15.02 5.05 11.67
N ASN A 55 15.71 5.85 12.46
CA ASN A 55 16.22 5.47 13.77
C ASN A 55 15.48 6.28 14.85
N ASN A 56 14.37 5.73 15.34
CA ASN A 56 13.43 6.38 16.26
C ASN A 56 13.14 7.84 15.88
N CYS A 57 12.83 8.05 14.61
CA CYS A 57 12.59 9.35 14.01
C CYS A 57 11.25 9.92 14.50
N LEU A 58 11.29 10.91 15.38
CA LEU A 58 10.13 11.58 15.93
C LEU A 58 9.97 12.96 15.28
N GLU A 59 8.81 13.17 14.67
CA GLU A 59 8.39 14.45 14.10
C GLU A 59 7.59 15.28 15.12
N THR A 60 7.57 16.61 14.94
CA THR A 60 6.91 17.56 15.88
C THR A 60 5.40 17.35 16.03
N ASN A 61 4.76 16.64 15.10
CA ASN A 61 3.35 16.24 15.19
C ASN A 61 3.13 14.97 16.01
N GLY A 62 4.16 14.38 16.63
CA GLY A 62 4.06 13.14 17.41
C GLY A 62 4.24 11.85 16.59
N LEU A 63 4.43 11.96 15.27
CA LEU A 63 4.65 10.79 14.41
C LEU A 63 6.04 10.20 14.67
N LEU A 64 6.09 8.96 15.15
CA LEU A 64 7.30 8.18 15.34
C LEU A 64 7.45 7.16 14.21
N MET A 65 8.60 7.16 13.54
CA MET A 65 8.97 6.20 12.51
C MET A 65 10.26 5.47 12.91
N ASN A 66 10.30 4.16 12.70
CA ASN A 66 11.49 3.36 12.93
C ASN A 66 11.58 2.20 11.93
N GLY A 67 12.77 1.79 11.53
CA GLY A 67 12.99 0.67 10.63
C GLY A 67 13.49 1.08 9.24
N THR A 68 13.45 0.15 8.30
CA THR A 68 14.04 0.34 6.97
C THR A 68 12.99 0.20 5.86
N MET A 69 13.04 1.12 4.90
CA MET A 69 12.29 1.05 3.65
C MET A 69 13.29 1.04 2.50
N ALA A 70 13.36 -0.05 1.73
CA ALA A 70 13.98 -0.01 0.41
C ALA A 70 12.92 0.37 -0.64
N PHE A 71 13.32 1.11 -1.65
CA PHE A 71 12.44 1.50 -2.74
C PHE A 71 13.11 1.36 -4.09
N GLU A 72 12.32 1.07 -5.11
CA GLU A 72 12.72 1.09 -6.52
C GLU A 72 11.57 1.69 -7.33
N TYR A 73 11.87 2.65 -8.19
CA TYR A 73 10.92 3.30 -9.06
C TYR A 73 11.22 2.96 -10.51
N GLY A 74 10.16 2.73 -11.30
CA GLY A 74 10.24 2.64 -12.75
C GLY A 74 9.66 3.89 -13.41
N GLY A 75 10.44 4.55 -14.26
CA GLY A 75 10.09 5.86 -14.83
C GLY A 75 10.51 7.01 -13.93
N GLY A 76 9.79 8.14 -14.00
CA GLY A 76 10.21 9.38 -13.34
C GLY A 76 10.01 9.39 -11.83
N LEU A 77 10.97 9.93 -11.08
CA LEU A 77 10.97 9.98 -9.62
C LEU A 77 9.70 10.61 -9.02
N CYS A 78 9.14 11.65 -9.64
CA CYS A 78 7.96 12.36 -9.13
C CYS A 78 6.62 11.76 -9.57
N GLN A 79 6.61 10.97 -10.65
CA GLN A 79 5.40 10.33 -11.20
C GLN A 79 5.80 8.97 -11.78
N PRO A 80 6.22 8.03 -10.91
CA PRO A 80 6.70 6.74 -11.35
C PRO A 80 5.56 5.90 -11.93
N THR A 81 5.86 5.16 -12.98
CA THR A 81 4.89 4.21 -13.58
C THR A 81 4.84 2.89 -12.81
N GLN A 82 5.90 2.60 -12.04
CA GLN A 82 6.05 1.44 -11.18
C GLN A 82 6.76 1.86 -9.89
N MET A 83 6.40 1.28 -8.74
CA MET A 83 7.09 1.48 -7.47
C MET A 83 7.14 0.19 -6.69
N LEU A 84 8.31 -0.27 -6.31
CA LEU A 84 8.47 -1.32 -5.31
C LEU A 84 8.90 -0.69 -4.00
N LEU A 85 8.20 -1.01 -2.92
CA LEU A 85 8.55 -0.63 -1.55
C LEU A 85 8.72 -1.91 -0.74
N ILE A 86 9.89 -2.11 -0.14
CA ILE A 86 10.19 -3.23 0.74
C ILE A 86 10.43 -2.68 2.14
N LEU A 87 9.52 -2.99 3.05
CA LEU A 87 9.55 -2.57 4.44
C LEU A 87 10.08 -3.72 5.29
N SER A 88 11.10 -3.43 6.10
CA SER A 88 11.75 -4.40 6.99
C SER A 88 11.86 -3.82 8.39
N ASP A 89 11.25 -4.53 9.34
CA ASP A 89 11.12 -4.10 10.74
C ASP A 89 10.62 -2.63 10.84
N PHE A 90 9.72 -2.24 9.93
CA PHE A 90 9.23 -0.88 9.85
C PHE A 90 8.08 -0.65 10.81
N TYR A 91 8.04 0.51 11.43
CA TYR A 91 7.10 0.87 12.47
C TYR A 91 6.70 2.34 12.31
N ILE A 92 5.40 2.60 12.39
CA ILE A 92 4.82 3.94 12.46
C ILE A 92 3.94 4.01 13.69
N GLN A 93 4.05 5.07 14.48
CA GLN A 93 3.15 5.35 15.59
C GLN A 93 2.75 6.81 15.59
N ASN A 94 1.47 7.05 15.87
CA ASN A 94 0.93 8.36 16.15
C ASN A 94 -0.06 8.24 17.32
N ASP A 95 0.24 8.92 18.44
CA ASP A 95 -0.49 8.76 19.70
C ASP A 95 -0.58 7.28 20.15
N ASP A 96 -1.81 6.76 20.31
CA ASP A 96 -2.12 5.39 20.73
C ASP A 96 -2.25 4.41 19.54
N ASP A 97 -2.16 4.91 18.31
CA ASP A 97 -2.31 4.12 17.10
C ASP A 97 -0.93 3.78 16.51
N SER A 98 -0.73 2.53 16.09
CA SER A 98 0.52 2.08 15.49
C SER A 98 0.31 1.09 14.36
N ILE A 99 1.28 1.04 13.45
CA ILE A 99 1.38 0.05 12.37
C ILE A 99 2.79 -0.51 12.39
N GLU A 100 2.90 -1.81 12.60
CA GLU A 100 4.15 -2.57 12.50
C GLU A 100 4.15 -3.37 11.21
N MET A 101 5.24 -3.32 10.44
CA MET A 101 5.44 -4.02 9.17
C MET A 101 6.78 -4.75 9.24
N PRO A 102 6.82 -5.94 9.89
CA PRO A 102 8.07 -6.69 10.08
C PRO A 102 8.71 -7.09 8.74
N SER A 103 7.86 -7.41 7.77
CA SER A 103 8.24 -7.70 6.39
C SER A 103 7.00 -7.45 5.54
N LEU A 104 7.00 -6.36 4.78
CA LEU A 104 5.91 -6.01 3.86
C LEU A 104 6.49 -5.47 2.56
N ASP A 105 6.18 -6.15 1.47
CA ASP A 105 6.54 -5.75 0.12
C ASP A 105 5.28 -5.24 -0.59
N MET A 106 5.37 -4.04 -1.16
CA MET A 106 4.30 -3.38 -1.90
C MET A 106 4.82 -3.06 -3.29
N ASN A 107 4.28 -3.73 -4.31
CA ASN A 107 4.63 -3.49 -5.71
C ASN A 107 3.48 -2.79 -6.43
N PHE A 108 3.70 -1.56 -6.87
CA PHE A 108 2.78 -0.75 -7.63
C PHE A 108 3.17 -0.79 -9.11
N GLU A 109 2.22 -1.06 -10.00
CA GLU A 109 2.43 -1.20 -11.44
C GLU A 109 1.35 -0.46 -12.23
N ASN A 110 1.69 -0.10 -13.48
CA ASN A 110 0.82 0.63 -14.41
C ASN A 110 0.18 1.89 -13.80
N MET A 111 0.95 2.60 -12.98
CA MET A 111 0.50 3.80 -12.29
C MET A 111 0.25 4.93 -13.29
N ILE A 112 -0.98 5.47 -13.30
CA ILE A 112 -1.37 6.64 -14.11
C ILE A 112 -1.60 7.81 -13.17
N TRP A 113 -0.96 8.94 -13.50
CA TRP A 113 -1.00 10.15 -12.69
C TRP A 113 -1.84 11.24 -13.36
N SER A 114 -2.59 11.98 -12.55
CA SER A 114 -3.27 13.21 -12.98
C SER A 114 -3.24 14.21 -11.84
N GLY A 115 -2.87 15.46 -12.11
CA GLY A 115 -2.82 16.49 -11.08
C GLY A 115 -1.75 16.28 -9.99
N GLY A 116 -0.79 15.38 -10.20
CA GLY A 116 0.22 15.04 -9.20
C GLY A 116 -0.16 13.87 -8.29
N GLU A 117 -1.33 13.28 -8.49
CA GLU A 117 -1.83 12.14 -7.70
C GLU A 117 -2.03 10.91 -8.59
N PRO A 118 -1.85 9.69 -8.05
CA PRO A 118 -2.13 8.48 -8.79
C PRO A 118 -3.65 8.30 -8.93
N THR A 119 -4.13 8.24 -10.17
CA THR A 119 -5.55 8.05 -10.48
C THR A 119 -5.91 6.62 -10.82
N SER A 120 -4.94 5.77 -11.19
CA SER A 120 -5.17 4.34 -11.34
C SER A 120 -3.86 3.57 -11.28
N GLY A 121 -3.95 2.28 -10.99
CA GLY A 121 -2.82 1.36 -10.99
C GLY A 121 -3.20 0.01 -10.40
N HIS A 122 -2.19 -0.83 -10.25
CA HIS A 122 -2.29 -2.10 -9.54
C HIS A 122 -1.27 -2.11 -8.42
N ALA A 123 -1.66 -2.53 -7.23
CA ALA A 123 -0.79 -2.76 -6.09
C ALA A 123 -0.80 -4.26 -5.77
N THR A 124 0.37 -4.85 -5.56
CA THR A 124 0.52 -6.22 -5.03
C THR A 124 1.18 -6.15 -3.67
N LEU A 125 0.54 -6.74 -2.66
CA LEU A 125 0.99 -6.78 -1.27
C LEU A 125 1.42 -8.20 -0.92
N ASN A 126 2.61 -8.33 -0.33
CA ASN A 126 3.14 -9.58 0.20
C ASN A 126 3.76 -9.33 1.57
N GLY A 127 3.50 -10.18 2.55
CA GLY A 127 4.11 -10.08 3.87
C GLY A 127 3.07 -9.90 4.97
N GLN A 128 3.40 -9.15 6.01
CA GLN A 128 2.60 -9.05 7.22
C GLN A 128 2.62 -7.65 7.81
N MET A 129 1.53 -7.29 8.46
CA MET A 129 1.39 -6.06 9.22
C MET A 129 0.60 -6.30 10.49
N VAL A 130 0.86 -5.50 11.51
CA VAL A 130 0.10 -5.44 12.75
C VAL A 130 -0.39 -4.02 12.94
N VAL A 131 -1.69 -3.82 13.08
CA VAL A 131 -2.29 -2.52 13.34
C VAL A 131 -2.80 -2.50 14.76
N THR A 132 -2.40 -1.49 15.52
CA THR A 132 -2.98 -1.16 16.82
C THR A 132 -3.78 0.13 16.68
N GLN A 133 -5.07 0.09 17.04
CA GLN A 133 -5.92 1.28 17.10
C GLN A 133 -6.70 1.30 18.40
N SER A 134 -6.53 2.34 19.22
CA SER A 134 -7.36 2.57 20.42
C SER A 134 -7.58 1.31 21.28
N SER A 135 -6.53 0.51 21.53
CA SER A 135 -6.48 -0.79 22.26
C SER A 135 -6.90 -2.06 21.52
N TYR A 136 -7.29 -1.98 20.25
CA TYR A 136 -7.49 -3.15 19.39
C TYR A 136 -6.22 -3.43 18.57
N GLU A 137 -5.72 -4.66 18.65
CA GLU A 137 -4.60 -5.14 17.83
C GLU A 137 -5.12 -6.14 16.78
N SER A 138 -4.72 -5.95 15.53
CA SER A 138 -5.04 -6.85 14.43
C SER A 138 -3.80 -7.14 13.61
N ALA A 139 -3.42 -8.42 13.56
CA ALA A 139 -2.34 -8.91 12.71
C ALA A 139 -2.91 -9.48 11.41
N MET A 140 -2.43 -8.99 10.28
CA MET A 140 -2.80 -9.44 8.94
C MET A 140 -1.58 -9.91 8.18
N ALA A 141 -1.74 -10.92 7.34
CA ALA A 141 -0.73 -11.28 6.36
C ALA A 141 -1.35 -11.46 4.98
N PHE A 142 -0.53 -11.17 3.97
CA PHE A 142 -0.88 -11.10 2.57
C PHE A 142 0.06 -12.00 1.78
N ASP A 143 -0.51 -12.79 0.86
CA ASP A 143 0.25 -13.54 -0.12
C ASP A 143 -0.37 -13.30 -1.50
N SER A 144 0.39 -12.56 -2.32
CA SER A 144 0.03 -12.17 -3.66
C SER A 144 -1.32 -11.44 -3.71
N MET A 145 -1.56 -10.56 -2.74
CA MET A 145 -2.79 -9.77 -2.65
C MET A 145 -2.71 -8.61 -3.63
N VAL A 146 -3.51 -8.65 -4.68
CA VAL A 146 -3.57 -7.66 -5.75
C VAL A 146 -4.79 -6.76 -5.57
N GLU A 147 -4.58 -5.46 -5.58
CA GLU A 147 -5.59 -4.42 -5.64
C GLU A 147 -5.42 -3.64 -6.94
N THR A 148 -6.46 -3.60 -7.77
CA THR A 148 -6.56 -2.67 -8.91
C THR A 148 -7.45 -1.52 -8.50
N PHE A 149 -6.95 -0.29 -8.61
CA PHE A 149 -7.71 0.90 -8.26
C PHE A 149 -7.82 1.86 -9.44
N SER A 150 -8.93 2.60 -9.47
CA SER A 150 -9.12 3.72 -10.39
C SER A 150 -9.99 4.80 -9.76
N TYR A 151 -9.70 6.06 -10.08
CA TYR A 151 -10.43 7.23 -9.62
C TYR A 151 -11.00 8.02 -10.79
N ASP A 152 -12.32 8.18 -10.81
CA ASP A 152 -13.03 9.00 -11.77
C ASP A 152 -13.25 10.41 -11.20
N ASN A 153 -12.41 11.34 -11.63
CA ASN A 153 -12.49 12.77 -11.29
C ASN A 153 -13.83 13.41 -11.67
N THR A 154 -14.54 12.88 -12.67
CA THR A 154 -15.81 13.44 -13.13
C THR A 154 -16.92 13.25 -12.11
N TYR A 155 -16.91 12.10 -11.44
CA TYR A 155 -17.94 11.71 -10.47
C TYR A 155 -17.42 11.67 -9.02
N GLY A 156 -16.13 11.90 -8.82
CA GLY A 156 -15.48 11.81 -7.51
C GLY A 156 -15.61 10.41 -6.91
N ARG A 157 -15.34 9.38 -7.72
CA ARG A 157 -15.58 7.97 -7.37
C ARG A 157 -14.30 7.15 -7.48
N SER A 158 -14.00 6.36 -6.46
CA SER A 158 -12.96 5.33 -6.53
C SER A 158 -13.59 3.97 -6.77
N THR A 159 -12.92 3.14 -7.57
CA THR A 159 -13.32 1.76 -7.86
C THR A 159 -12.15 0.84 -7.61
N TYR A 160 -12.41 -0.27 -6.92
CA TYR A 160 -11.42 -1.23 -6.46
C TYR A 160 -11.80 -2.65 -6.90
N GLU A 161 -10.84 -3.38 -7.43
CA GLU A 161 -10.92 -4.83 -7.63
C GLU A 161 -9.78 -5.47 -6.87
N ILE A 162 -10.11 -6.45 -6.03
CA ILE A 162 -9.23 -7.03 -5.04
C ILE A 162 -9.20 -8.54 -5.24
N SER A 163 -8.01 -9.14 -5.24
CA SER A 163 -7.86 -10.59 -5.34
C SER A 163 -6.60 -11.06 -4.63
N GLY A 164 -6.57 -12.29 -4.12
CA GLY A 164 -5.37 -12.90 -3.54
C GLY A 164 -5.63 -13.52 -2.18
N ASN A 165 -4.56 -13.85 -1.45
CA ASN A 165 -4.69 -14.51 -0.16
C ASN A 165 -4.47 -13.55 0.99
N ILE A 166 -5.34 -13.64 2.00
CA ILE A 166 -5.24 -12.89 3.23
C ILE A 166 -5.48 -13.82 4.43
N THR A 167 -4.85 -13.53 5.56
CA THR A 167 -5.18 -14.11 6.86
C THR A 167 -5.27 -12.98 7.89
N GLY A 168 -6.03 -13.22 8.96
CA GLY A 168 -6.26 -12.22 10.01
C GLY A 168 -6.96 -12.82 11.23
N PRO A 169 -7.20 -12.02 12.28
CA PRO A 169 -7.71 -12.52 13.55
C PRO A 169 -9.10 -13.15 13.47
N CYS A 170 -9.94 -12.75 12.51
CA CYS A 170 -11.28 -13.31 12.32
C CYS A 170 -11.32 -14.48 11.32
N LEU A 171 -10.17 -14.90 10.79
CA LEU A 171 -10.07 -15.91 9.74
C LEU A 171 -9.41 -17.16 10.29
N ASN A 172 -9.97 -18.33 9.99
CA ASN A 172 -9.37 -19.61 10.35
C ASN A 172 -8.32 -20.01 9.30
N GLY A 173 -7.20 -19.30 9.29
CA GLY A 173 -6.12 -19.44 8.33
C GLY A 173 -6.29 -18.57 7.09
N TRP A 174 -5.61 -18.95 6.01
CA TRP A 174 -5.63 -18.23 4.74
C TRP A 174 -6.98 -18.37 4.05
N VAL A 175 -7.50 -17.24 3.57
CA VAL A 175 -8.68 -17.18 2.70
C VAL A 175 -8.31 -16.50 1.40
N ILE A 176 -8.92 -16.97 0.31
CA ILE A 176 -8.84 -16.32 -0.99
C ILE A 176 -9.92 -15.23 -1.00
N LEU A 177 -9.49 -13.98 -1.11
CA LEU A 177 -10.36 -12.85 -1.39
C LEU A 177 -10.42 -12.66 -2.90
N ASN A 178 -11.62 -12.42 -3.44
CA ASN A 178 -11.81 -12.09 -4.84
C ASN A 178 -13.01 -11.15 -5.03
N THR A 179 -12.85 -10.12 -5.86
CA THR A 179 -13.95 -9.26 -6.28
C THR A 179 -14.84 -9.94 -7.32
N ILE A 180 -16.14 -9.99 -7.05
CA ILE A 180 -17.18 -10.42 -7.99
C ILE A 180 -17.68 -9.20 -8.79
N GLU A 181 -18.01 -8.12 -8.07
CA GLU A 181 -18.35 -6.82 -8.65
C GLU A 181 -17.46 -5.72 -8.03
N PRO A 182 -16.89 -4.80 -8.82
CA PRO A 182 -15.98 -3.79 -8.31
C PRO A 182 -16.54 -3.02 -7.12
N VAL A 183 -15.72 -2.86 -6.08
CA VAL A 183 -16.06 -2.12 -4.87
C VAL A 183 -15.91 -0.64 -5.13
N VAL A 184 -16.89 0.15 -4.73
CA VAL A 184 -17.02 1.53 -5.18
C VAL A 184 -17.24 2.45 -3.99
N THR A 185 -16.38 3.45 -3.83
CA THR A 185 -16.55 4.50 -2.82
C THR A 185 -16.80 5.84 -3.50
N GLN A 186 -17.52 6.73 -2.80
CA GLN A 186 -17.71 8.12 -3.25
C GLN A 186 -16.94 9.08 -2.34
N GLY A 187 -16.19 9.98 -2.97
CA GLY A 187 -15.37 10.98 -2.29
C GLY A 187 -14.35 10.32 -1.35
N GLN A 188 -14.32 10.80 -0.11
CA GLN A 188 -13.48 10.26 0.98
C GLN A 188 -14.31 9.43 1.97
N SER A 189 -15.40 8.80 1.52
CA SER A 189 -16.19 7.93 2.40
C SER A 189 -15.50 6.59 2.60
N ASP A 190 -15.37 6.17 3.86
CA ASP A 190 -14.85 4.85 4.22
C ASP A 190 -15.80 3.71 3.83
N CYS A 191 -17.08 4.02 3.57
CA CYS A 191 -18.09 3.02 3.27
C CYS A 191 -18.31 2.85 1.76
N PRO A 192 -18.16 1.62 1.24
CA PRO A 192 -18.53 1.35 -0.13
C PRO A 192 -20.03 1.58 -0.39
N THR A 193 -20.31 2.14 -1.55
CA THR A 193 -21.65 2.40 -2.07
C THR A 193 -22.17 1.25 -2.94
N THR A 194 -21.29 0.49 -3.60
CA THR A 194 -21.65 -0.72 -4.34
C THR A 194 -20.46 -1.68 -4.38
N GLY A 195 -20.72 -2.94 -4.68
CA GLY A 195 -19.71 -3.94 -5.00
C GLY A 195 -19.98 -5.27 -4.31
N GLU A 196 -19.26 -6.30 -4.73
CA GLU A 196 -19.38 -7.63 -4.17
C GLU A 196 -17.99 -8.28 -4.07
N LEU A 197 -17.67 -8.78 -2.88
CA LEU A 197 -16.45 -9.52 -2.57
C LEU A 197 -16.81 -10.96 -2.20
N SER A 198 -15.89 -11.87 -2.45
CA SER A 198 -16.01 -13.28 -2.09
C SER A 198 -14.79 -13.70 -1.27
N PHE A 199 -15.03 -14.42 -0.19
CA PHE A 199 -14.03 -15.00 0.70
C PHE A 199 -14.17 -16.50 0.65
N THR A 200 -13.14 -17.19 0.17
CA THR A 200 -13.14 -18.66 0.11
C THR A 200 -12.09 -19.21 1.06
N GLY A 201 -12.54 -19.98 2.06
CA GLY A 201 -11.67 -20.67 3.01
C GLY A 201 -10.95 -21.87 2.39
N ALA A 202 -9.96 -22.40 3.11
CA ALA A 202 -9.20 -23.58 2.68
C ALA A 202 -10.05 -24.86 2.55
N ASP A 203 -11.21 -24.91 3.20
CA ASP A 203 -12.21 -25.98 3.10
C ASP A 203 -13.12 -25.84 1.86
N GLY A 204 -12.95 -24.75 1.08
CA GLY A 204 -13.76 -24.43 -0.10
C GLY A 204 -15.11 -23.81 0.23
N VAL A 205 -15.38 -23.49 1.51
CA VAL A 205 -16.56 -22.71 1.88
C VAL A 205 -16.35 -21.27 1.42
N THR A 206 -17.32 -20.74 0.70
CA THR A 206 -17.33 -19.38 0.19
C THR A 206 -18.40 -18.57 0.90
N MET A 207 -18.05 -17.35 1.31
CA MET A 207 -18.96 -16.33 1.78
C MET A 207 -18.84 -15.09 0.89
N ASN A 208 -19.96 -14.46 0.58
CA ASN A 208 -19.96 -13.23 -0.21
C ASN A 208 -20.32 -12.03 0.66
N ILE A 209 -19.63 -10.92 0.47
CA ILE A 209 -19.97 -9.63 1.07
C ILE A 209 -20.49 -8.72 -0.03
N THR A 210 -21.74 -8.28 0.10
CA THR A 210 -22.35 -7.34 -0.85
C THR A 210 -22.52 -5.98 -0.22
N PHE A 211 -22.01 -4.95 -0.88
CA PHE A 211 -22.24 -3.55 -0.53
C PHE A 211 -23.39 -3.01 -1.38
N ALA A 212 -24.47 -2.61 -0.73
CA ALA A 212 -25.66 -2.11 -1.41
C ALA A 212 -25.68 -0.58 -1.49
N SER A 213 -26.31 -0.05 -2.55
CA SER A 213 -26.42 1.40 -2.81
C SER A 213 -27.19 2.19 -1.75
N ASN A 214 -27.91 1.51 -0.86
CA ASN A 214 -28.56 2.12 0.31
C ASN A 214 -27.63 2.20 1.54
N GLY A 215 -26.36 1.84 1.40
CA GLY A 215 -25.35 1.84 2.46
C GLY A 215 -25.34 0.59 3.35
N HIS A 216 -26.19 -0.40 3.07
CA HIS A 216 -26.20 -1.67 3.81
C HIS A 216 -25.09 -2.61 3.34
N VAL A 217 -24.63 -3.47 4.25
CA VAL A 217 -23.72 -4.57 3.96
C VAL A 217 -24.41 -5.88 4.25
N PHE A 218 -24.29 -6.81 3.31
CA PHE A 218 -24.84 -8.15 3.43
C PHE A 218 -23.70 -9.17 3.47
N LEU A 219 -23.81 -10.16 4.36
CA LEU A 219 -22.99 -11.37 4.34
C LEU A 219 -23.89 -12.50 3.83
N ASP A 220 -23.62 -12.97 2.61
CA ASP A 220 -24.51 -13.78 1.80
C ASP A 220 -25.90 -13.12 1.70
N ASP A 221 -26.90 -13.65 2.41
CA ASP A 221 -28.27 -13.12 2.45
C ASP A 221 -28.61 -12.41 3.78
N GLU A 222 -27.67 -12.30 4.72
CA GLU A 222 -27.87 -11.67 6.03
C GLU A 222 -27.51 -10.19 6.00
N ASP A 223 -28.48 -9.33 6.33
CA ASP A 223 -28.28 -7.88 6.47
C ASP A 223 -27.56 -7.57 7.79
N LEU A 224 -26.29 -7.16 7.69
CA LEU A 224 -25.48 -6.76 8.84
C LEU A 224 -25.77 -5.32 9.31
N GLY A 225 -26.58 -4.57 8.55
CA GLY A 225 -26.92 -3.18 8.79
C GLY A 225 -26.14 -2.20 7.92
N LEU A 226 -26.16 -0.93 8.32
CA LEU A 226 -25.43 0.13 7.63
C LEU A 226 -23.93 -0.04 7.83
N CYS A 227 -23.15 0.14 6.77
CA CYS A 227 -21.70 0.05 6.81
C CYS A 227 -21.07 0.91 7.92
N THR A 228 -21.62 2.09 8.21
CA THR A 228 -21.14 3.00 9.27
C THR A 228 -21.35 2.48 10.68
N ASP A 229 -22.25 1.51 10.84
CA ASP A 229 -22.68 0.98 12.14
C ASP A 229 -22.06 -0.40 12.44
N ILE A 230 -21.40 -1.01 11.44
CA ILE A 230 -20.74 -2.30 11.60
C ILE A 230 -19.47 -2.11 12.43
N ASN A 231 -19.49 -2.66 13.64
CA ASN A 231 -18.32 -2.71 14.49
C ASN A 231 -17.35 -3.77 13.92
N ALA A 232 -16.17 -3.34 13.48
CA ALA A 232 -15.14 -4.18 12.85
C ALA A 232 -14.48 -5.22 13.79
N SER A 233 -14.98 -5.39 15.01
CA SER A 233 -14.49 -6.41 15.95
C SER A 233 -15.09 -7.77 15.61
N CYS A 234 -14.25 -8.80 15.42
CA CYS A 234 -14.64 -10.16 15.02
C CYS A 234 -15.91 -10.62 15.75
N PRO A 235 -17.08 -10.69 15.08
CA PRO A 235 -18.35 -10.94 15.78
C PRO A 235 -18.58 -12.42 16.14
N ILE A 236 -17.58 -13.30 16.00
CA ILE A 236 -17.80 -14.75 16.08
C ILE A 236 -16.70 -15.42 16.93
N ASN A 237 -17.10 -15.89 18.12
CA ASN A 237 -16.48 -16.99 18.87
C ASN A 237 -17.47 -18.16 18.90
#